data_AF-A0A934B5J9-F1
#
_entry.id   AF-A0A934B5J9-F1
#
_cell.length_a   1.000
_cell.length_b   1.000
_cell.length_c   1.000
_cell.angle_alpha   90.00
_cell.angle_beta   90.00
_cell.angle_gamma   90.00
#
_symmetry.space_group_name_H-M   'P 1'
#
loop_
_entity.id
_entity.type
_entity.pdbx_description
1 polymer ?
#
loop_
_entity_poly.entity_id
_entity_poly.type
_entity_poly.pdbx_seq_one_letter_code
_entity_poly.pdbx_strand_id
1 'polypeptide(L)'
;MAKKVAVLVRDRKHEALRMAVGATLADDEISVFIMDDKLEPDEDMELNLETLPDLDVKMFTNNPANPYQQMTTEEIAKALANYDVVVPY
;
A
#
# COMPACT_ATOMS: atom_id res chain seq x y z
N MET A 1 -14.97 14.15 -6.60
CA MET A 1 -14.73 12.89 -7.33
C MET A 1 -13.65 12.17 -6.54
N ALA A 2 -13.90 10.93 -6.12
CA ALA A 2 -12.92 10.14 -5.37
C ALA A 2 -11.60 10.09 -6.13
N LYS A 3 -10.50 10.40 -5.45
CA LYS A 3 -9.15 10.33 -5.99
C LYS A 3 -8.61 8.92 -5.89
N LYS A 4 -7.77 8.54 -6.84
CA LYS A 4 -6.98 7.32 -6.75
C LYS A 4 -5.66 7.65 -6.06
N VAL A 5 -5.44 7.08 -4.88
CA VAL A 5 -4.25 7.31 -4.07
C VAL A 5 -3.42 6.03 -3.97
N ALA A 6 -2.16 6.11 -4.40
CA ALA A 6 -1.18 5.07 -4.22
C ALA A 6 -0.29 5.40 -3.01
N VAL A 7 -0.21 4.49 -2.04
CA VAL A 7 0.73 4.59 -0.92
C VAL A 7 1.87 3.61 -1.18
N LEU A 8 3.09 4.12 -1.33
CA LEU A 8 4.29 3.27 -1.45
C LEU A 8 4.90 3.08 -0.06
N VAL A 9 5.06 1.82 0.33
CA VAL A 9 5.65 1.40 1.59
C VAL A 9 7.09 0.98 1.32
N ARG A 10 8.06 1.84 1.68
CA ARG A 10 9.51 1.53 1.60
C ARG A 10 10.14 1.59 2.99
N ASP A 11 10.62 2.75 3.43
CA ASP A 11 11.46 2.86 4.63
C ASP A 11 10.61 3.06 5.89
N ARG A 12 9.59 3.94 5.84
CA ARG A 12 8.73 4.28 6.99
C ARG A 12 7.49 3.41 7.05
N LYS A 13 7.68 2.09 7.13
CA LYS A 13 6.63 1.07 6.94
C LYS A 13 5.43 1.25 7.88
N HIS A 14 5.65 1.45 9.18
CA HIS A 14 4.58 1.71 10.17
C HIS A 14 3.71 2.90 9.80
N GLU A 15 4.35 4.01 9.43
CA GLU A 15 3.64 5.24 9.11
C GLU A 15 2.88 5.13 7.81
N ALA A 16 3.50 4.51 6.80
CA ALA A 16 2.86 4.27 5.51
C ALA A 16 1.56 3.46 5.66
N LEU A 17 1.61 2.38 6.44
CA LEU A 17 0.44 1.52 6.69
C LEU A 17 -0.63 2.24 7.52
N ARG A 18 -0.24 2.93 8.60
CA ARG A 18 -1.17 3.74 9.40
C ARG A 18 -1.83 4.84 8.57
N MET A 19 -1.06 5.50 7.70
CA MET A 19 -1.57 6.53 6.80
C MET A 19 -2.50 5.95 5.74
N ALA A 20 -2.19 4.77 5.20
CA ALA A 20 -3.08 4.09 4.26
C ALA A 20 -4.44 3.76 4.90
N VAL A 21 -4.45 3.23 6.13
CA VAL A 21 -5.69 2.98 6.89
C VAL A 21 -6.45 4.29 7.10
N GLY A 22 -5.80 5.34 7.61
CA GLY A 22 -6.46 6.63 7.84
C GLY A 22 -7.00 7.29 6.57
N ALA A 23 -6.32 7.11 5.43
CA ALA A 23 -6.72 7.70 4.15
C ALA A 23 -8.04 7.10 3.62
N THR A 24 -8.40 5.88 4.01
CA THR A 24 -9.69 5.28 3.62
C THR A 24 -10.91 6.07 4.12
N LEU A 25 -10.75 6.86 5.19
CA LEU A 25 -11.82 7.71 5.74
C LEU A 25 -12.16 8.92 4.86
N ALA A 26 -11.33 9.21 3.84
CA ALA A 26 -11.51 10.37 2.97
C ALA A 26 -12.38 10.11 1.73
N ASP A 27 -13.06 8.96 1.65
CA ASP A 27 -13.85 8.52 0.48
C ASP A 27 -13.04 8.46 -0.84
N ASP A 28 -11.72 8.21 -0.74
CA ASP A 28 -10.80 8.04 -1.86
C ASP A 28 -10.48 6.55 -2.10
N GLU A 29 -10.12 6.18 -3.34
CA GLU A 29 -9.68 4.82 -3.67
C GLU A 29 -8.21 4.65 -3.29
N ILE A 30 -7.94 3.86 -2.25
CA ILE A 30 -6.59 3.61 -1.75
C ILE A 30 -6.03 2.31 -2.34
N SER A 31 -4.76 2.33 -2.71
CA SER A 31 -3.98 1.13 -3.00
C SER A 31 -2.62 1.21 -2.37
N VAL A 32 -2.13 0.08 -1.85
CA VAL A 32 -0.86 -0.02 -1.14
C VAL A 32 0.13 -0.82 -1.96
N PHE A 33 1.34 -0.29 -2.13
CA PHE A 33 2.44 -0.92 -2.87
C PHE A 33 3.61 -1.15 -1.91
N ILE A 34 3.85 -2.40 -1.54
CA ILE A 34 4.94 -2.81 -0.65
C ILE A 34 6.17 -3.12 -1.48
N MET A 35 7.19 -2.27 -1.35
CA MET A 35 8.34 -2.26 -2.23
C MET A 35 9.54 -2.96 -1.60
N ASP A 36 10.28 -3.66 -2.45
CA ASP A 36 11.67 -4.11 -2.36
C ASP A 36 11.96 -5.15 -1.27
N ASP A 37 11.57 -4.89 -0.03
CA ASP A 37 11.85 -5.74 1.12
C ASP A 37 10.66 -6.62 1.52
N LYS A 38 10.98 -7.75 2.17
CA LYS A 38 9.98 -8.51 2.90
C LYS A 38 9.47 -7.66 4.07
N LEU A 39 8.17 -7.67 4.29
CA LEU A 39 7.59 -7.13 5.53
C LEU A 39 7.89 -8.08 6.68
N GLU A 40 8.40 -7.49 7.76
CA GLU A 40 8.57 -8.13 9.07
C GLU A 40 7.71 -7.34 10.05
N PRO A 41 6.40 -7.61 10.09
CA PRO A 41 5.47 -6.80 10.87
C PRO A 41 5.61 -7.10 12.37
N ASP A 42 5.47 -6.05 13.17
CA ASP A 42 5.18 -6.14 14.60
C ASP A 42 3.68 -5.98 14.85
N GLU A 43 3.26 -5.97 16.12
CA GLU A 43 1.85 -5.89 16.52
C GLU A 43 1.11 -4.69 15.90
N ASP A 44 1.77 -3.52 15.84
CA ASP A 44 1.18 -2.31 15.27
C ASP A 44 1.02 -2.42 13.74
N MET A 45 2.00 -3.00 13.06
CA MET A 45 1.90 -3.24 11.62
C MET A 45 0.86 -4.30 11.29
N GLU A 46 0.80 -5.40 12.05
CA GLU A 46 -0.17 -6.48 11.87
C GLU A 46 -1.60 -5.95 11.90
N LEU A 47 -1.95 -5.13 12.91
CA LEU A 47 -3.27 -4.53 13.00
C LEU A 47 -3.66 -3.74 11.74
N ASN A 48 -2.74 -2.93 11.22
CA ASN A 48 -2.99 -2.15 10.01
C ASN A 48 -3.10 -3.04 8.76
N LEU A 49 -2.24 -4.07 8.65
CA LEU A 49 -2.23 -5.01 7.54
C LEU A 49 -3.49 -5.87 7.47
N GLU A 50 -4.09 -6.20 8.61
CA GLU A 50 -5.39 -6.89 8.69
C GLU A 50 -6.56 -5.96 8.36
N THR A 51 -6.49 -4.70 8.80
CA THR A 51 -7.55 -3.69 8.58
C THR A 51 -7.67 -3.29 7.11
N LEU A 52 -6.56 -3.18 6.37
CA LEU A 52 -6.56 -2.70 4.99
C LEU A 52 -7.44 -3.56 4.04
N PRO A 53 -7.32 -4.90 4.01
CA PRO A 53 -8.23 -5.76 3.26
C PRO A 53 -9.69 -5.66 3.67
N ASP A 54 -9.99 -5.51 4.97
CA ASP A 54 -11.37 -5.35 5.48
C ASP A 54 -12.04 -4.08 4.96
N LEU A 55 -11.25 -3.08 4.55
CA LEU A 55 -11.67 -1.82 3.94
C LEU A 55 -11.54 -1.84 2.41
N ASP A 56 -11.47 -3.03 1.79
CA ASP A 56 -11.33 -3.24 0.35
C ASP A 56 -10.06 -2.62 -0.28
N VAL A 57 -9.01 -2.35 0.52
CA VAL A 57 -7.75 -1.81 0.00
C VAL A 57 -6.92 -2.90 -0.66
N LYS A 58 -6.58 -2.68 -1.94
CA LYS A 58 -5.71 -3.58 -2.69
C LYS A 58 -4.26 -3.41 -2.29
N MET A 59 -3.58 -4.53 -2.05
CA MET A 59 -2.18 -4.57 -1.65
C MET A 59 -1.36 -5.31 -2.70
N PHE A 60 -0.30 -4.67 -3.17
CA PHE A 60 0.61 -5.17 -4.19
C PHE A 60 2.04 -5.20 -3.68
N THR A 61 2.89 -6.03 -4.26
CA THR A 61 4.31 -6.10 -3.90
C THR A 61 5.19 -6.57 -5.07
N ASN A 62 6.41 -6.05 -5.14
CA ASN A 62 7.46 -6.56 -6.04
C ASN A 62 8.43 -7.54 -5.37
N ASN A 63 8.20 -7.87 -4.10
CA ASN A 63 8.98 -8.87 -3.39
C ASN A 63 8.20 -10.19 -3.26
N PRO A 64 8.71 -11.31 -3.81
CA PRO A 64 8.02 -12.60 -3.80
C PRO A 64 7.92 -13.24 -2.41
N ALA A 65 8.64 -12.74 -1.40
CA ALA A 65 8.55 -13.21 -0.03
C ALA A 65 7.34 -12.64 0.74
N ASN A 66 6.64 -11.67 0.16
CA ASN A 66 5.43 -11.07 0.72
C ASN A 66 4.16 -11.78 0.19
N PRO A 67 3.12 -11.99 1.01
CA PRO A 67 1.92 -12.74 0.63
C PRO A 67 0.87 -11.92 -0.15
N TYR A 68 1.24 -10.78 -0.72
CA TYR A 68 0.33 -9.87 -1.42
C TYR A 68 0.36 -10.07 -2.94
N GLN A 69 -0.50 -9.36 -3.67
CA GLN A 69 -0.58 -9.49 -5.12
C GLN A 69 0.76 -9.09 -5.77
N GLN A 70 1.38 -10.04 -6.46
CA GLN A 70 2.70 -9.86 -7.07
C GLN A 70 2.61 -8.95 -8.30
N MET A 71 3.54 -7.99 -8.37
CA MET A 71 3.77 -7.10 -9.52
C MET A 71 5.25 -6.82 -9.64
N THR A 72 5.79 -6.88 -10.86
CA THR A 72 7.16 -6.40 -11.13
C THR A 72 7.27 -4.90 -10.89
N THR A 73 8.49 -4.41 -10.63
CA THR A 73 8.76 -2.98 -10.49
C THR A 73 8.29 -2.18 -11.72
N GLU A 74 8.45 -2.73 -12.92
CA GLU A 74 7.97 -2.13 -14.17
C GLU A 74 6.44 -2.06 -14.25
N GLU A 75 5.73 -3.07 -13.77
CA GLU A 75 4.27 -3.06 -13.70
C GLU A 75 3.76 -2.05 -12.68
N ILE A 76 4.41 -1.96 -11.51
CA ILE A 76 4.09 -0.94 -10.50
C ILE A 76 4.30 0.46 -11.09
N ALA A 77 5.43 0.71 -11.74
CA ALA A 77 5.71 2.00 -12.37
C ALA A 77 4.64 2.40 -13.40
N LYS A 78 4.17 1.45 -14.21
CA LYS A 78 3.06 1.68 -15.16
C LYS A 78 1.73 1.91 -14.45
N ALA A 79 1.46 1.17 -13.37
CA ALA A 79 0.23 1.32 -12.60
C ALA A 79 0.14 2.69 -11.93
N LEU A 80 1.23 3.19 -11.36
CA LEU A 80 1.30 4.49 -10.66
C LEU A 80 0.88 5.67 -11.55
N ALA A 81 1.08 5.58 -12.87
CA ALA A 81 0.64 6.62 -13.81
C ALA A 81 -0.90 6.78 -13.88
N ASN A 82 -1.66 5.80 -13.37
CA ASN A 82 -3.12 5.84 -13.31
C ASN A 82 -3.66 6.39 -11.99
N TYR A 83 -2.79 6.77 -11.04
CA TYR A 83 -3.18 7.34 -9.76
C TYR A 83 -3.12 8.87 -9.81
N ASP A 84 -4.06 9.53 -9.13
CA ASP A 84 -4.07 10.99 -9.00
C ASP A 84 -2.98 11.47 -8.04
N VAL A 85 -2.73 10.70 -6.98
CA VAL A 85 -1.80 11.03 -5.91
C VAL A 85 -0.94 9.81 -5.60
N VAL A 86 0.36 10.04 -5.49
CA VAL A 86 1.33 9.02 -5.09
C VAL A 86 2.02 9.52 -3.83
N VAL A 87 1.91 8.78 -2.73
CA VAL A 87 2.47 9.14 -1.43
C VAL A 87 3.61 8.16 -1.10
N PRO A 88 4.87 8.58 -1.27
CA PRO A 88 6.02 7.74 -0.94
C PRO A 88 6.41 7.85 0.53
N TYR A 89 6.70 6.71 1.16
CA TYR A 89 7.20 6.57 2.54
C TYR A 89 8.45 5.70 2.62
#